data_AF-A0A537D9K5-F1
#
_entry.id   AF-A0A537D9K5-F1
#
_cell.length_a   1.000
_cell.length_b   1.000
_cell.length_c   1.000
_cell.angle_alpha   90.00
_cell.angle_beta   90.00
_cell.angle_gamma   90.00
#
_symmetry.space_group_name_H-M   'P 1'
#
loop_
_entity.id
_entity.type
_entity.pdbx_description
1 polymer ?
#
loop_
_entity_poly.entity_id
_entity_poly.type
_entity_poly.pdbx_seq_one_letter_code
_entity_poly.pdbx_strand_id
1 'polypeptide(L)'
;MRSFVAAVAAWGAFDYASRERQLELGSDLRLQAWREWSGIALEKPRLGHGLGRSLLRGEGERGVSRDLRQREPHYLSHGHNLFLDVAVQLGVLGLAIYLALLGALLREYWRLGGAGARGRLRLLGATGFSLFVAMIAKNSTDDLMGQAVVIAFWGYAGALLGRLEFNNRS
;
A
#
# COMPACT_ATOMS: atom_id res chain seq x y z
N MET A 1 -13.77 8.68 47.57
CA MET A 1 -13.76 9.98 46.87
C MET A 1 -12.59 10.16 45.89
N ARG A 2 -11.33 9.81 46.24
CA ARG A 2 -10.16 9.97 45.34
C ARG A 2 -10.20 9.15 44.03
N SER A 3 -10.84 7.99 44.05
CA SER A 3 -10.98 7.09 42.89
C SER A 3 -11.93 7.60 41.80
N PHE A 4 -12.96 8.37 42.18
CA PHE A 4 -13.95 8.89 41.23
C PHE A 4 -13.41 10.08 40.43
N VAL A 5 -12.66 10.98 41.08
CA VAL A 5 -12.02 12.13 40.43
C VAL A 5 -10.94 11.69 39.44
N ALA A 6 -10.16 10.66 39.77
CA ALA A 6 -9.17 10.09 38.86
C ALA A 6 -9.81 9.43 37.63
N ALA A 7 -10.94 8.75 37.79
CA ALA A 7 -11.67 8.13 36.68
C ALA A 7 -12.28 9.18 35.73
N VAL A 8 -12.85 10.28 36.27
CA VAL A 8 -13.39 11.39 35.47
C VAL A 8 -12.27 12.14 34.73
N ALA A 9 -11.12 12.37 35.38
CA ALA A 9 -9.96 12.99 34.75
C ALA A 9 -9.35 12.11 33.64
N ALA A 10 -9.26 10.79 33.85
CA ALA A 10 -8.80 9.85 32.84
C ALA A 10 -9.75 9.77 31.63
N TRP A 11 -11.06 9.82 31.87
CA TRP A 11 -12.07 9.86 30.81
C TRP A 11 -12.00 11.17 30.01
N GLY A 12 -11.86 12.32 30.68
CA GLY A 12 -11.69 13.61 30.01
C GLY A 12 -10.41 13.68 29.18
N ALA A 13 -9.30 13.13 29.68
CA ALA A 13 -8.05 13.05 28.93
C ALA A 13 -8.16 12.12 27.71
N PHE A 14 -8.89 11.00 27.83
CA PHE A 14 -9.14 10.09 26.72
C PHE A 14 -10.06 10.69 25.65
N ASP A 15 -11.14 11.38 26.06
CA ASP A 15 -12.06 12.06 25.12
C ASP A 15 -11.38 13.26 24.43
N TYR A 16 -10.52 13.98 25.14
CA TYR A 16 -9.74 15.07 24.56
C TYR A 16 -8.72 14.54 23.53
N ALA A 17 -7.94 13.51 23.89
CA ALA A 17 -6.97 12.89 22.99
C ALA A 17 -7.63 12.20 21.78
N SER A 18 -8.84 11.65 21.93
CA SER A 18 -9.59 11.04 20.83
C SER A 18 -10.10 12.10 19.85
N ARG A 19 -10.58 13.25 20.35
CA ARG A 19 -11.02 14.39 19.53
C ARG A 19 -9.87 15.08 18.82
N GLU A 20 -8.74 15.33 19.48
CA GLU A 20 -7.54 15.85 18.81
C GLU A 20 -7.08 14.91 17.70
N ARG A 21 -7.04 13.60 17.97
CA ARG A 21 -6.71 12.60 16.95
C ARG A 21 -7.71 12.56 15.79
N GLN A 22 -9.01 12.75 16.04
CA GLN A 22 -10.03 12.86 14.98
C GLN A 22 -9.86 14.14 14.16
N LEU A 23 -9.50 15.27 14.78
CA LEU A 23 -9.20 16.52 14.09
C LEU A 23 -7.93 16.41 13.25
N GLU A 24 -6.89 15.76 13.78
CA GLU A 24 -5.65 15.45 13.05
C GLU A 24 -5.90 14.53 11.85
N LEU A 25 -6.69 13.45 12.03
CA LEU A 25 -7.08 12.55 10.94
C LEU A 25 -7.96 13.25 9.89
N GLY A 26 -8.86 14.14 10.32
CA GLY A 26 -9.66 14.96 9.40
C GLY A 26 -8.81 15.94 8.56
N SER A 27 -7.65 16.34 9.08
CA SER A 27 -6.68 17.19 8.40
C SER A 27 -5.64 16.43 7.57
N ASP A 28 -5.56 15.09 7.69
CA ASP A 28 -4.60 14.27 6.93
C ASP A 28 -4.96 14.29 5.45
N LEU A 29 -4.12 14.98 4.68
CA LEU A 29 -4.30 15.15 3.23
C LEU A 29 -4.32 13.81 2.48
N ARG A 30 -3.68 12.76 3.00
CA ARG A 30 -3.69 11.43 2.36
C ARG A 30 -5.07 10.81 2.42
N LEU A 31 -5.75 10.91 3.55
CA LEU A 31 -7.11 10.36 3.71
C LEU A 31 -8.10 11.09 2.80
N GLN A 32 -7.92 12.42 2.64
CA GLN A 32 -8.70 13.21 1.69
C GLN A 32 -8.41 12.78 0.24
N ALA A 33 -7.13 12.63 -0.13
CA ALA A 33 -6.73 12.14 -1.44
C ALA A 33 -7.31 10.74 -1.72
N TRP A 34 -7.20 9.81 -0.78
CA TRP A 34 -7.74 8.46 -0.93
C TRP A 34 -9.24 8.47 -1.15
N ARG A 35 -9.98 9.34 -0.47
CA ARG A 35 -11.42 9.47 -0.68
C ARG A 35 -11.74 9.93 -2.10
N GLU A 36 -11.04 10.94 -2.59
CA GLU A 36 -11.26 11.48 -3.94
C GLU A 36 -10.85 10.48 -5.02
N TRP A 37 -9.69 9.84 -4.89
CA TRP A 37 -9.22 8.80 -5.81
C TRP A 37 -10.05 7.52 -5.77
N SER A 38 -10.63 7.18 -4.61
CA SER A 38 -11.64 6.11 -4.53
C SER A 38 -12.89 6.47 -5.32
N GLY A 39 -13.32 7.74 -5.29
CA GLY A 39 -14.39 8.24 -6.15
C GLY A 39 -14.10 8.01 -7.63
N ILE A 40 -12.89 8.37 -8.08
CA ILE A 40 -12.44 8.14 -9.47
C ILE A 40 -12.45 6.65 -9.82
N ALA A 41 -11.95 5.77 -8.94
CA ALA A 41 -11.95 4.33 -9.17
C ALA A 41 -13.37 3.76 -9.35
N LEU A 42 -14.35 4.31 -8.62
CA LEU A 42 -15.74 3.89 -8.67
C LEU A 42 -16.47 4.29 -9.97
N GLU A 43 -15.93 5.22 -10.77
CA GLU A 43 -16.49 5.57 -12.07
C GLU A 43 -16.36 4.42 -13.10
N LYS A 44 -15.25 3.67 -13.04
CA LYS A 44 -14.98 2.52 -13.93
C LYS A 44 -14.50 1.30 -13.14
N PRO A 45 -15.35 0.71 -12.28
CA PRO A 45 -14.91 -0.22 -11.24
C PRO A 45 -14.43 -1.58 -11.78
N ARG A 46 -14.82 -1.98 -13.00
CA ARG A 46 -14.50 -3.31 -13.55
C ARG A 46 -13.10 -3.39 -14.15
N LEU A 47 -12.80 -2.49 -15.10
CA LEU A 47 -11.58 -2.49 -15.91
C LEU A 47 -10.72 -1.24 -15.70
N GLY A 48 -11.18 -0.28 -14.89
CA GLY A 48 -10.47 0.97 -14.64
C GLY A 48 -10.48 1.92 -15.83
N HIS A 49 -9.62 2.93 -15.75
CA HIS A 49 -9.52 4.00 -16.73
C HIS A 49 -8.43 3.79 -17.78
N GLY A 50 -7.56 2.79 -17.60
CA GLY A 50 -6.43 2.50 -18.48
C GLY A 50 -5.09 2.64 -17.78
N LEU A 51 -4.03 2.13 -18.41
CA LEU A 51 -2.68 2.09 -17.83
C LEU A 51 -1.87 3.36 -18.13
N GLY A 52 -1.05 3.77 -17.16
CA GLY A 52 0.03 4.74 -17.35
C GLY A 52 -0.07 5.98 -16.46
N ARG A 53 1.08 6.53 -16.08
CA ARG A 53 1.16 7.71 -15.19
C ARG A 53 0.58 8.98 -15.79
N SER A 54 0.64 9.15 -17.11
CA SER A 54 -0.01 10.28 -17.79
C SER A 54 -1.52 10.21 -17.68
N LEU A 55 -2.09 9.00 -17.76
CA LEU A 55 -3.52 8.77 -17.60
C LEU A 55 -3.95 9.02 -16.17
N LEU A 56 -3.24 8.46 -15.18
CA LEU A 56 -3.48 8.76 -13.76
C LEU A 56 -3.50 10.28 -13.52
N ARG A 57 -2.46 10.99 -13.97
CA ARG A 57 -2.41 12.44 -13.83
C ARG A 57 -3.60 13.14 -14.49
N GLY A 58 -4.02 12.71 -15.67
CA GLY A 58 -5.19 13.25 -16.36
C GLY A 58 -6.49 13.03 -15.58
N GLU A 59 -6.67 11.86 -14.96
CA GLU A 59 -7.83 11.59 -14.11
C GLU A 59 -7.76 12.39 -12.78
N GLY A 60 -6.56 12.55 -12.20
CA GLY A 60 -6.35 13.43 -11.05
C GLY A 60 -6.70 14.88 -11.36
N GLU A 61 -6.29 15.40 -12.53
CA GLU A 61 -6.63 16.76 -12.99
C GLU A 61 -8.15 16.97 -13.16
N ARG A 62 -8.92 15.91 -13.41
CA ARG A 62 -10.38 15.95 -13.57
C ARG A 62 -11.14 15.72 -12.26
N GLY A 63 -10.71 14.74 -11.47
CA GLY A 63 -11.47 14.22 -10.31
C GLY A 63 -11.01 14.74 -8.95
N VAL A 64 -9.75 15.21 -8.82
CA VAL A 64 -9.23 15.75 -7.55
C VAL A 64 -9.66 17.21 -7.39
N SER A 65 -10.19 17.54 -6.21
CA SER A 65 -10.73 18.84 -5.86
C SER A 65 -9.68 19.95 -5.97
N ARG A 66 -10.14 21.18 -6.26
CA ARG A 66 -9.25 22.33 -6.36
C ARG A 66 -8.57 22.66 -5.04
N ASP A 67 -9.24 22.45 -3.90
CA ASP A 67 -8.68 22.69 -2.57
C ASP A 67 -7.49 21.77 -2.31
N LEU A 68 -7.69 20.45 -2.47
CA LEU A 68 -6.63 19.46 -2.25
C LEU A 68 -5.45 19.70 -3.19
N ARG A 69 -5.75 20.03 -4.46
CA ARG A 69 -4.74 20.39 -5.47
C ARG A 69 -3.90 21.59 -5.10
N GLN A 70 -4.49 22.63 -4.50
CA GLN A 70 -3.76 23.85 -4.14
C GLN A 70 -2.89 23.63 -2.91
N ARG A 71 -3.36 22.81 -1.97
CA ARG A 71 -2.64 22.51 -0.72
C ARG A 71 -1.49 21.55 -0.93
N GLU A 72 -1.68 20.53 -1.76
CA GLU A 72 -0.65 19.54 -2.07
C GLU A 72 -0.79 19.04 -3.53
N PRO A 73 -0.13 19.72 -4.48
CA PRO A 73 -0.22 19.41 -5.91
C PRO A 73 0.24 18.00 -6.28
N HIS A 74 1.07 17.34 -5.45
CA HIS A 74 1.57 16.01 -5.75
C HIS A 74 0.46 14.94 -5.78
N TYR A 75 -0.64 15.12 -5.03
CA TYR A 75 -1.81 14.22 -5.07
C TYR A 75 -2.56 14.20 -6.40
N LEU A 76 -2.21 15.08 -7.36
CA LEU A 76 -2.73 15.00 -8.73
C LEU A 76 -2.14 13.84 -9.53
N SER A 77 -0.93 13.41 -9.20
CA SER A 77 -0.18 12.49 -10.06
C SER A 77 -0.58 11.04 -9.87
N HIS A 78 -1.02 10.68 -8.66
CA HIS A 78 -1.51 9.36 -8.27
C HIS A 78 -2.18 9.43 -6.89
N GLY A 79 -2.86 8.35 -6.48
CA GLY A 79 -3.61 8.23 -5.23
C GLY A 79 -2.77 8.00 -3.97
N HIS A 80 -1.43 8.08 -4.06
CA HIS A 80 -0.49 7.78 -2.96
C HIS A 80 -0.83 6.50 -2.20
N ASN A 81 -1.24 5.49 -2.96
CA ASN A 81 -1.50 4.14 -2.50
C ASN A 81 -1.51 3.28 -3.76
N LEU A 82 -0.52 2.40 -3.88
CA LEU A 82 -0.36 1.57 -5.06
C LEU A 82 -1.60 0.74 -5.40
N PHE A 83 -2.31 0.23 -4.38
CA PHE A 83 -3.50 -0.59 -4.60
C PHE A 83 -4.65 0.25 -5.15
N LEU A 84 -4.77 1.49 -4.68
CA LEU A 84 -5.72 2.45 -5.21
C LEU A 84 -5.36 2.84 -6.65
N ASP A 85 -4.08 3.06 -6.94
CA ASP A 85 -3.60 3.35 -8.29
C ASP A 85 -3.83 2.20 -9.26
N VAL A 86 -3.67 0.95 -8.80
CA VAL A 86 -4.03 -0.24 -9.57
C VAL A 86 -5.55 -0.32 -9.77
N ALA A 87 -6.35 -0.02 -8.76
CA ALA A 87 -7.81 -0.02 -8.87
C ALA A 87 -8.32 1.05 -9.84
N VAL A 88 -7.72 2.24 -9.85
CA VAL A 88 -8.08 3.31 -10.81
C VAL A 88 -7.70 2.90 -12.22
N GLN A 89 -6.50 2.35 -12.43
CA GLN A 89 -6.01 2.02 -13.77
C GLN A 89 -6.69 0.77 -14.36
N LEU A 90 -6.89 -0.26 -13.55
CA LEU A 90 -7.28 -1.59 -14.01
C LEU A 90 -8.57 -2.14 -13.38
N GLY A 91 -9.21 -1.37 -12.49
CA GLY A 91 -10.42 -1.78 -11.79
C GLY A 91 -10.17 -2.93 -10.80
N VAL A 92 -11.28 -3.47 -10.29
CA VAL A 92 -11.27 -4.59 -9.34
C VAL A 92 -10.65 -5.85 -9.93
N LEU A 93 -10.77 -6.06 -11.25
CA LEU A 93 -10.19 -7.24 -11.91
C LEU A 93 -8.66 -7.16 -11.89
N GLY A 94 -8.09 -6.02 -12.28
CA GLY A 94 -6.65 -5.84 -12.23
C GLY A 94 -6.11 -5.87 -10.81
N LEU A 95 -6.82 -5.27 -9.86
CA LEU A 95 -6.44 -5.35 -8.45
C LEU A 95 -6.44 -6.81 -7.95
N ALA A 96 -7.45 -7.60 -8.29
CA ALA A 96 -7.51 -9.01 -7.90
C ALA A 96 -6.35 -9.82 -8.48
N ILE A 97 -6.02 -9.63 -9.76
CA ILE A 97 -4.86 -10.28 -10.42
C ILE A 97 -3.56 -9.84 -9.75
N TYR A 98 -3.41 -8.55 -9.45
CA TYR A 98 -2.24 -8.01 -8.78
C TYR A 98 -2.05 -8.59 -7.38
N LEU A 99 -3.12 -8.68 -6.59
CA LEU A 99 -3.10 -9.32 -5.28
C LEU A 99 -2.82 -10.82 -5.37
N ALA A 100 -3.35 -11.51 -6.39
CA ALA A 100 -3.05 -12.92 -6.62
C ALA A 100 -1.57 -13.15 -6.95
N LEU A 101 -0.96 -12.27 -7.76
CA LEU A 101 0.48 -12.30 -8.06
C LEU A 101 1.32 -12.11 -6.78
N LEU A 102 0.98 -11.11 -5.97
CA LEU A 102 1.65 -10.86 -4.68
C LEU A 102 1.48 -12.05 -3.72
N GLY A 103 0.27 -12.61 -3.65
CA GLY A 103 -0.03 -13.79 -2.84
C GLY A 103 0.75 -15.03 -3.29
N ALA A 104 0.89 -15.24 -4.61
CA ALA A 104 1.68 -16.32 -5.17
C ALA A 104 3.17 -16.16 -4.81
N LEU A 105 3.74 -14.96 -4.96
CA LEU A 105 5.12 -14.67 -4.59
C LEU A 105 5.37 -14.96 -3.09
N LEU A 106 4.49 -14.47 -2.22
CA LEU A 106 4.59 -14.69 -0.78
C LEU A 106 4.48 -16.18 -0.43
N ARG A 107 3.55 -16.90 -1.06
CA ARG A 107 3.37 -18.34 -0.88
C ARG A 107 4.64 -19.10 -1.22
N GLU A 108 5.31 -18.77 -2.31
CA GLU A 108 6.54 -19.47 -2.68
C GLU A 108 7.70 -19.17 -1.72
N TYR A 109 7.86 -17.93 -1.26
CA TYR A 109 8.84 -17.64 -0.20
C TYR A 109 8.57 -18.41 1.08
N TRP A 110 7.30 -18.53 1.47
CA TRP A 110 6.91 -19.30 2.65
C TRP A 110 7.14 -20.80 2.46
N ARG A 111 6.78 -21.34 1.28
CA ARG A 111 6.93 -22.77 0.95
C ARG A 111 8.40 -23.20 0.96
N LEU A 112 9.29 -22.40 0.35
CA LEU A 112 10.69 -22.77 0.15
C LEU A 112 11.61 -22.34 1.30
N GLY A 113 11.30 -21.21 1.95
CA GLY A 113 12.17 -20.57 2.93
C GLY A 113 11.52 -20.28 4.28
N GLY A 114 10.30 -20.76 4.52
CA GLY A 114 9.54 -20.56 5.76
C GLY A 114 10.02 -21.41 6.94
N ALA A 115 9.15 -21.63 7.93
CA ALA A 115 9.51 -22.21 9.24
C ALA A 115 10.18 -23.60 9.18
N GLY A 116 9.90 -24.40 8.13
CA GLY A 116 10.52 -25.70 7.92
C GLY A 116 11.93 -25.65 7.31
N ALA A 117 12.33 -24.51 6.74
CA ALA A 117 13.64 -24.35 6.10
C ALA A 117 14.76 -24.19 7.14
N ARG A 118 15.98 -24.63 6.78
CA ARG A 118 17.18 -24.53 7.64
C ARG A 118 18.30 -23.79 6.93
N GLY A 119 19.21 -23.22 7.72
CA GLY A 119 20.41 -22.55 7.23
C GLY A 119 20.12 -21.49 6.16
N ARG A 120 20.79 -21.61 5.01
CA ARG A 120 20.75 -20.62 3.93
C ARG A 120 19.35 -20.44 3.33
N LEU A 121 18.54 -21.49 3.23
CA LEU A 121 17.18 -21.40 2.68
C LEU A 121 16.28 -20.53 3.56
N ARG A 122 16.37 -20.68 4.89
CA ARG A 122 15.60 -19.86 5.84
C ARG A 122 16.01 -18.39 5.76
N LEU A 123 17.31 -18.11 5.62
CA LEU A 123 17.79 -16.73 5.47
C LEU A 123 17.29 -16.10 4.15
N LEU A 124 17.40 -16.80 3.03
CA LEU A 124 16.90 -16.31 1.75
C LEU A 124 15.38 -16.09 1.77
N GLY A 125 14.62 -17.01 2.39
CA GLY A 125 13.18 -16.87 2.60
C GLY A 125 12.83 -15.65 3.46
N ALA A 126 13.51 -15.46 4.58
CA ALA A 126 13.31 -14.31 5.46
C ALA A 126 13.64 -12.98 4.76
N THR A 127 14.70 -12.94 3.94
CA THR A 127 15.04 -11.76 3.13
C THR A 127 13.95 -11.45 2.11
N GLY A 128 13.49 -12.46 1.35
CA GLY A 128 12.39 -12.29 0.38
C GLY A 128 11.09 -11.84 1.05
N PHE A 129 10.74 -12.43 2.19
CA PHE A 129 9.58 -12.04 2.99
C PHE A 129 9.69 -10.60 3.51
N SER A 130 10.87 -10.21 4.02
CA SER A 130 11.10 -8.85 4.52
C SER A 130 10.99 -7.81 3.41
N LEU A 131 11.55 -8.10 2.22
CA LEU A 131 11.41 -7.26 1.04
C LEU A 131 9.93 -7.10 0.64
N PHE A 132 9.17 -8.19 0.65
CA PHE A 132 7.73 -8.17 0.37
C PHE A 132 6.97 -7.33 1.38
N VAL A 133 7.18 -7.53 2.69
CA VAL A 133 6.50 -6.76 3.74
C VAL A 133 6.85 -5.28 3.65
N ALA A 134 8.13 -4.94 3.42
CA ALA A 134 8.55 -3.55 3.24
C ALA A 134 7.86 -2.91 2.02
N MET A 135 7.76 -3.65 0.91
CA MET A 135 7.02 -3.22 -0.28
C MET A 135 5.55 -2.94 0.04
N ILE A 136 4.84 -3.87 0.69
CA ILE A 136 3.42 -3.70 1.03
C ILE A 136 3.23 -2.51 1.98
N ALA A 137 4.01 -2.45 3.06
CA ALA A 137 3.87 -1.42 4.08
C ALA A 137 4.07 -0.02 3.49
N LYS A 138 5.11 0.16 2.68
CA LYS A 138 5.39 1.46 2.09
C LYS A 138 4.39 1.82 0.99
N ASN A 139 3.97 0.87 0.17
CA ASN A 139 3.01 1.11 -0.92
C ASN A 139 1.54 1.19 -0.46
N SER A 140 1.26 0.91 0.83
CA SER A 140 -0.05 1.14 1.43
C SER A 140 -0.28 2.61 1.81
N THR A 141 0.79 3.42 1.86
CA THR A 141 0.73 4.84 2.25
C THR A 141 1.33 5.78 1.21
N ASP A 142 1.82 5.23 0.11
CA ASP A 142 2.46 5.94 -0.99
C ASP A 142 2.41 5.07 -2.26
N ASP A 143 2.84 5.59 -3.41
CA ASP A 143 3.20 4.75 -4.57
C ASP A 143 4.68 4.95 -4.91
N LEU A 144 5.51 4.02 -4.41
CA LEU A 144 6.93 4.01 -4.73
C LEU A 144 7.27 3.27 -6.01
N MET A 145 6.30 2.64 -6.69
CA MET A 145 6.53 1.80 -7.87
C MET A 145 6.73 2.64 -9.14
N GLY A 146 7.62 3.64 -9.06
CA GLY A 146 8.22 4.28 -10.22
C GLY A 146 9.21 3.35 -10.93
N GLN A 147 9.61 3.70 -12.16
CA GLN A 147 10.40 2.83 -13.06
C GLN A 147 11.60 2.15 -12.39
N ALA A 148 12.46 2.89 -11.69
CA ALA A 148 13.65 2.30 -11.08
C ALA A 148 13.32 1.32 -9.94
N VAL A 149 12.39 1.71 -9.07
CA VAL A 149 12.02 0.92 -7.88
C VAL A 149 11.24 -0.32 -8.27
N VAL A 150 10.33 -0.23 -9.24
CA VAL A 150 9.54 -1.38 -9.71
C VAL A 150 10.44 -2.42 -10.37
N ILE A 151 11.41 -1.99 -11.19
CA ILE A 151 12.40 -2.90 -11.81
C ILE A 151 13.26 -3.55 -10.73
N ALA A 152 13.76 -2.77 -9.77
CA ALA A 152 14.57 -3.28 -8.68
C ALA A 152 13.80 -4.31 -7.83
N PHE A 153 12.58 -3.98 -7.39
CA PHE A 153 11.75 -4.87 -6.58
C PHE A 153 11.52 -6.21 -7.30
N TRP A 154 11.00 -6.19 -8.53
CA TRP A 154 10.71 -7.43 -9.25
C TRP A 154 11.97 -8.21 -9.62
N GLY A 155 13.08 -7.51 -9.93
CA GLY A 155 14.37 -8.14 -10.19
C GLY A 155 14.93 -8.86 -8.96
N TYR A 156 14.98 -8.20 -7.80
CA TYR A 156 15.42 -8.83 -6.56
C TYR A 156 14.47 -9.94 -6.11
N ALA A 157 13.16 -9.73 -6.23
CA ALA A 157 12.17 -10.74 -5.86
C ALA A 157 12.36 -12.02 -6.68
N GLY A 158 12.46 -11.89 -8.01
CA GLY A 158 12.70 -13.01 -8.91
C GLY A 158 14.04 -13.70 -8.65
N ALA A 159 15.12 -12.95 -8.44
CA ALA A 159 16.45 -13.51 -8.16
C ALA A 159 16.48 -14.32 -6.84
N LEU A 160 15.87 -13.78 -5.78
CA LEU A 160 15.78 -14.48 -4.49
C LEU A 160 14.94 -15.76 -4.60
N LEU A 161 13.81 -15.70 -5.30
CA LEU A 161 12.95 -16.86 -5.51
C LEU A 161 13.65 -17.94 -6.35
N GLY A 162 14.31 -17.56 -7.45
CA GLY A 162 15.10 -18.48 -8.27
C GLY A 162 16.23 -19.15 -7.48
N ARG A 163 16.87 -18.40 -6.56
CA ARG A 163 17.92 -18.95 -5.69
C ARG A 163 17.37 -19.94 -4.66
N LEU A 164 16.19 -19.69 -4.11
CA LEU A 164 15.49 -20.61 -3.22
C LEU A 164 15.14 -21.91 -3.96
N GLU A 165 14.56 -21.81 -5.15
CA GLU A 165 14.16 -22.97 -5.94
C GLU A 165 15.36 -23.82 -6.37
N PHE A 166 16.47 -23.20 -6.79
CA PHE A 166 17.71 -23.91 -7.14
C PHE A 166 18.28 -24.70 -5.96
N ASN A 167 18.40 -24.06 -4.79
CA ASN A 167 18.96 -24.68 -3.59
C ASN A 167 18.04 -25.75 -2.99
N ASN A 168 16.73 -25.70 -3.26
CA ASN A 168 15.78 -26.70 -2.78
C ASN A 168 15.81 -27.99 -3.63
N ARG A 169 16.35 -27.92 -4.86
CA ARG A 169 16.49 -29.06 -5.77
C ARG A 169 17.87 -29.72 -5.74
N SER A 170 18.85 -29.10 -5.07
CA SER A 170 20.23 -29.59 -4.93
C SER A 170 20.40 -30.30 -3.59
#